data_AF-A0A2V8ZDV7-F1
#
_entry.id   AF-A0A2V8ZDV7-F1
#
_cell.length_a   1.000
_cell.length_b   1.000
_cell.length_c   1.000
_cell.angle_alpha   90.00
_cell.angle_beta   90.00
_cell.angle_gamma   90.00
#
_symmetry.space_group_name_H-M   'P 1'
#
loop_
_entity.id
_entity.type
_entity.pdbx_description
1 polymer ?
#
loop_
_entity_poly.entity_id
_entity_poly.type
_entity_poly.pdbx_seq_one_letter_code
_entity_poly.pdbx_strand_id
1 'polypeptide(L)'
;MELPRPLLAALARLRTAQKHLSRCTKGSQNREKARSKIAKMHQRVIDIRTDFLQKLSTQLVHENQVIFVETLRIKNMLKNRRLARAISDAGFGDFIRMLEYKCKWYGRTLI
;
A
#
# COMPACT_ATOMS: atom_id res chain seq x y z
N MET A 1 8.37 7.44 -9.12
CA MET A 1 7.01 6.89 -9.06
C MET A 1 6.24 7.71 -8.04
N GLU A 2 5.41 8.64 -8.50
CA GLU A 2 4.65 9.50 -7.58
C GLU A 2 3.52 8.71 -6.94
N LEU A 3 3.39 8.80 -5.62
CA LEU A 3 2.27 8.20 -4.89
C LEU A 3 0.99 9.00 -5.18
N PRO A 4 -0.18 8.35 -5.28
CA PRO A 4 -1.43 9.05 -5.56
C PRO A 4 -1.72 10.09 -4.47
N ARG A 5 -1.98 11.35 -4.86
CA ARG A 5 -2.28 12.46 -3.93
C ARG A 5 -3.34 12.09 -2.85
N PRO A 6 -4.42 11.34 -3.16
CA PRO A 6 -5.39 10.90 -2.15
C PRO A 6 -4.79 10.02 -1.05
N LEU A 7 -3.78 9.20 -1.35
CA LEU A 7 -3.09 8.35 -0.37
C LEU A 7 -2.33 9.20 0.64
N LEU A 8 -1.60 10.22 0.18
CA LEU A 8 -0.86 11.13 1.04
C LEU A 8 -1.78 11.87 2.02
N ALA A 9 -2.92 12.37 1.54
CA ALA A 9 -3.92 13.02 2.38
C ALA A 9 -4.53 12.04 3.41
N ALA A 10 -4.84 10.81 3.00
CA ALA A 10 -5.36 9.78 3.90
C ALA A 10 -4.35 9.40 5.00
N LEU A 11 -3.07 9.25 4.64
CA LEU A 11 -1.98 8.97 5.59
C LEU A 11 -1.77 10.11 6.60
N ALA A 12 -1.88 11.37 6.16
CA ALA A 12 -1.80 12.54 7.04
C ALA A 12 -2.94 12.54 8.08
N ARG A 13 -4.18 12.27 7.63
CA ARG A 13 -5.35 12.15 8.52
C ARG A 13 -5.19 11.00 9.52
N LEU A 14 -4.73 9.84 9.06
CA LEU A 14 -4.46 8.67 9.89
C LEU A 14 -3.42 8.99 10.98
N ARG A 15 -2.34 9.70 10.62
CA ARG A 15 -1.30 10.12 11.57
C ARG A 15 -1.87 11.00 12.68
N THR A 16 -2.71 11.98 12.33
CA THR A 16 -3.36 12.85 13.32
C THR A 16 -4.32 12.07 14.22
N ALA A 17 -5.11 11.15 13.67
CA ALA A 17 -6.02 10.30 14.43
C ALA A 17 -5.25 9.38 15.40
N GLN A 18 -4.14 8.79 14.97
CA GLN A 18 -3.26 7.98 15.83
C GLN A 18 -2.67 8.80 17.00
N LYS A 19 -2.25 10.05 16.75
CA LYS A 19 -1.77 10.97 17.80
C LYS A 19 -2.88 11.35 18.78
N HIS A 20 -4.12 11.46 18.32
CA HIS A 20 -5.26 11.66 19.22
C HIS A 20 -5.51 10.42 20.08
N LEU A 21 -5.56 9.22 19.48
CA LEU A 21 -5.75 7.96 20.20
C LEU A 21 -4.68 7.72 21.28
N SER A 22 -3.41 8.07 21.01
CA SER A 22 -2.33 7.88 21.98
C SER A 22 -2.51 8.73 23.25
N ARG A 23 -3.22 9.86 23.14
CA ARG A 23 -3.54 10.77 24.25
C ARG A 23 -4.82 10.39 25.00
N CYS A 24 -5.66 9.49 24.47
CA CYS A 24 -6.88 9.05 25.13
C CYS A 24 -6.60 8.06 26.27
N THR A 25 -7.28 8.21 27.40
CA THR A 25 -7.21 7.29 28.54
C THR A 25 -7.53 5.85 28.14
N LYS A 26 -6.66 4.91 28.54
CA LYS A 26 -6.86 3.47 28.31
C LYS A 26 -8.16 3.00 28.97
N GLY A 27 -8.93 2.14 28.30
CA GLY A 27 -10.21 1.64 28.79
C GLY A 27 -11.40 2.60 28.67
N SER A 28 -11.20 3.87 28.33
CA SER A 28 -12.31 4.82 28.17
C SER A 28 -13.15 4.53 26.91
N GLN A 29 -14.46 4.80 26.99
CA GLN A 29 -15.36 4.66 25.83
C GLN A 29 -14.95 5.55 24.65
N ASN A 30 -14.38 6.72 24.92
CA ASN A 30 -13.89 7.63 23.89
C ASN A 30 -12.68 7.07 23.13
N ARG A 31 -11.79 6.34 23.83
CA ARG A 31 -10.68 5.62 23.20
C ARG A 31 -11.21 4.53 22.27
N GLU A 32 -12.24 3.80 22.69
CA GLU A 32 -12.85 2.75 21.86
C GLU A 32 -13.47 3.33 20.59
N LYS A 33 -14.23 4.43 20.71
CA LYS A 33 -14.76 5.17 19.55
C LYS A 33 -13.65 5.64 18.60
N ALA A 34 -12.54 6.14 19.14
CA ALA A 34 -11.39 6.56 18.33
C ALA A 34 -10.71 5.38 17.63
N ARG A 35 -10.59 4.22 18.29
CA ARG A 35 -10.04 2.98 17.72
C ARG A 35 -10.85 2.52 16.50
N SER A 36 -12.18 2.49 16.62
CA SER A 36 -13.08 2.12 15.52
C SER A 36 -13.00 3.10 14.34
N LYS A 37 -12.84 4.40 14.60
CA LYS A 37 -12.61 5.40 13.54
C LYS A 37 -11.29 5.15 12.81
N ILE A 38 -10.22 4.84 13.55
CA ILE A 38 -8.90 4.54 12.99
C ILE A 38 -8.94 3.27 12.12
N ALA A 39 -9.68 2.23 12.53
CA ALA A 39 -9.85 1.04 11.72
C ALA A 39 -10.45 1.35 10.34
N LYS A 40 -11.49 2.18 10.29
CA LYS A 40 -12.08 2.66 9.02
C LYS A 40 -11.09 3.46 8.18
N MET A 41 -10.24 4.28 8.80
CA MET A 41 -9.20 5.03 8.09
C MET A 41 -8.11 4.11 7.52
N HIS A 42 -7.70 3.07 8.26
CA HIS A 42 -6.78 2.05 7.75
C HIS A 42 -7.37 1.33 6.54
N GLN A 43 -8.63 0.92 6.61
CA GLN A 43 -9.31 0.31 5.46
C GLN A 43 -9.26 1.23 4.25
N ARG A 44 -9.59 2.52 4.43
CA ARG A 44 -9.55 3.49 3.32
C ARG A 44 -8.15 3.64 2.70
N VAL A 45 -7.10 3.63 3.51
CA VAL A 45 -5.70 3.66 3.03
C VAL A 45 -5.38 2.42 2.21
N ILE A 46 -5.79 1.24 2.68
CA ILE A 46 -5.60 -0.04 2.00
C ILE A 46 -6.35 -0.05 0.65
N ASP A 47 -7.59 0.43 0.62
CA ASP A 47 -8.42 0.47 -0.59
C ASP A 47 -7.80 1.38 -1.65
N ILE A 48 -7.37 2.61 -1.27
CA ILE A 48 -6.72 3.55 -2.20
C ILE A 48 -5.43 2.96 -2.76
N ARG A 49 -4.62 2.33 -1.91
CA ARG A 49 -3.36 1.71 -2.33
C ARG A 49 -3.62 0.54 -3.28
N THR A 50 -4.57 -0.32 -2.93
CA THR A 50 -4.93 -1.50 -3.74
C THR A 50 -5.47 -1.07 -5.10
N ASP A 51 -6.37 -0.08 -5.15
CA ASP A 51 -6.91 0.45 -6.40
C ASP A 51 -5.82 1.00 -7.32
N PHE A 52 -4.87 1.77 -6.76
CA PHE A 52 -3.73 2.28 -7.53
C PHE A 52 -2.87 1.16 -8.11
N LEU A 53 -2.49 0.17 -7.30
CA LEU A 53 -1.67 -0.96 -7.75
C LEU A 53 -2.41 -1.83 -8.78
N GLN A 54 -3.72 -2.01 -8.61
CA GLN A 54 -4.56 -2.73 -9.55
C GLN A 54 -4.58 -2.04 -10.91
N LYS A 55 -4.82 -0.73 -10.95
CA LYS A 55 -4.82 0.04 -12.20
C LYS A 55 -3.46 0.00 -12.89
N LEU A 56 -2.39 0.23 -12.13
CA LEU A 56 -1.03 0.23 -12.67
C LEU A 56 -0.62 -1.14 -13.23
N SER A 57 -0.87 -2.22 -12.49
CA SER A 57 -0.52 -3.57 -12.94
C SER A 57 -1.32 -3.97 -14.18
N THR A 58 -2.60 -3.60 -14.27
CA THR A 58 -3.40 -3.79 -15.49
C THR A 58 -2.78 -3.02 -16.66
N GLN A 59 -2.51 -1.72 -16.47
CA GLN A 59 -1.92 -0.88 -17.51
C GLN A 59 -0.62 -1.48 -18.06
N LEU A 60 0.31 -1.87 -17.19
CA LEU A 60 1.59 -2.46 -17.60
C LEU A 60 1.43 -3.76 -18.39
N VAL A 61 0.53 -4.65 -17.97
CA VAL A 61 0.28 -5.93 -18.66
C VAL A 61 -0.39 -5.73 -20.01
N HIS A 62 -1.21 -4.68 -20.16
CA HIS A 62 -1.80 -4.35 -21.46
C HIS A 62 -0.77 -3.75 -22.42
N GLU A 63 0.06 -2.82 -21.94
CA GLU A 63 1.05 -2.09 -22.75
C GLU A 63 2.27 -2.94 -23.15
N ASN A 64 2.59 -4.00 -22.40
CA ASN A 64 3.81 -4.78 -22.61
C ASN A 64 3.50 -6.26 -22.87
N GLN A 65 4.22 -6.86 -23.82
CA GLN A 65 4.12 -8.30 -24.11
C GLN A 65 4.91 -9.15 -23.11
N VAL A 66 6.05 -8.62 -22.65
CA VAL A 66 6.96 -9.24 -21.69
C VAL A 66 7.30 -8.22 -20.61
N ILE A 67 7.22 -8.62 -19.35
CA ILE A 67 7.55 -7.79 -18.19
C ILE A 67 8.69 -8.47 -17.43
N PHE A 68 9.77 -7.73 -17.19
CA PHE A 68 10.88 -8.18 -16.36
C PHE A 68 10.74 -7.59 -14.95
N VAL A 69 10.76 -8.44 -13.92
CA VAL A 69 10.76 -8.03 -12.52
C VAL A 69 12.09 -8.40 -11.91
N GLU A 70 12.92 -7.38 -11.65
CA GLU A 70 14.17 -7.61 -10.95
C GLU A 70 13.91 -8.21 -9.56
N THR A 71 14.65 -9.27 -9.23
CA THR A 71 14.63 -9.88 -7.89
C THR A 71 15.38 -8.98 -6.90
N LEU A 72 14.83 -7.81 -6.61
CA LEU A 72 15.30 -6.99 -5.51
C LEU A 72 15.00 -7.72 -4.21
N ARG A 73 15.99 -7.85 -3.33
CA ARG A 73 15.79 -8.41 -1.98
C ARG A 73 14.99 -7.41 -1.14
N ILE A 74 13.69 -7.28 -1.41
CA ILE A 74 12.76 -6.33 -0.75
C ILE A 74 12.87 -6.47 0.78
N LYS A 75 12.97 -7.70 1.29
CA LYS A 75 13.16 -7.98 2.72
C LYS A 75 14.39 -7.29 3.32
N ASN A 76 15.50 -7.21 2.58
CA ASN A 76 16.71 -6.52 3.04
C ASN A 76 16.56 -5.00 2.95
N MET A 77 15.89 -4.50 1.92
CA MET A 77 15.66 -3.07 1.77
C MET A 77 14.69 -2.53 2.85
N LEU A 78 13.75 -3.36 3.31
CA LEU A 78 12.88 -3.07 4.45
C LEU A 78 13.64 -2.95 5.79
N LYS A 79 14.85 -3.51 5.91
CA LYS A 79 15.71 -3.33 7.10
C LYS A 79 16.32 -1.93 7.16
N ASN A 80 16.46 -1.25 6.01
CA ASN A 80 16.95 0.11 5.97
C ASN A 80 15.82 1.09 6.36
N ARG A 81 15.89 1.68 7.56
CA ARG A 81 14.85 2.60 8.07
C ARG A 81 14.56 3.79 7.15
N ARG A 82 15.53 4.23 6.33
CA ARG A 82 15.33 5.33 5.37
C ARG A 82 14.45 4.91 4.18
N LEU A 83 14.57 3.65 3.75
CA LEU A 83 13.87 3.12 2.57
C LEU A 83 12.61 2.33 2.93
N ALA A 84 12.56 1.75 4.13
CA ALA A 84 11.50 0.84 4.55
C ALA A 84 10.10 1.40 4.35
N ARG A 85 9.91 2.69 4.70
CA ARG A 85 8.62 3.35 4.53
C ARG A 85 8.24 3.52 3.07
N ALA A 86 9.13 4.06 2.24
CA ALA A 86 8.87 4.26 0.82
C ALA A 86 8.56 2.95 0.09
N ILE A 87 9.30 1.89 0.41
CA ILE A 87 9.11 0.55 -0.18
C ILE A 87 7.80 -0.08 0.29
N SER A 88 7.49 0.05 1.58
CA SER A 88 6.21 -0.45 2.13
C SER A 88 5.01 0.33 1.56
N ASP A 89 5.16 1.63 1.38
CA ASP A 89 4.11 2.49 0.80
C ASP A 89 3.89 2.17 -0.69
N ALA A 90 4.95 1.80 -1.42
CA ALA A 90 4.89 1.35 -2.81
C ALA A 90 4.24 -0.03 -2.99
N GLY A 91 4.16 -0.87 -1.95
CA GLY A 91 3.40 -2.13 -2.01
C GLY A 91 3.95 -3.17 -2.98
N PHE A 92 5.28 -3.22 -3.18
CA PHE A 92 5.95 -4.09 -4.17
C PHE A 92 5.52 -5.57 -4.12
N GLY A 93 5.35 -6.16 -2.94
CA GLY A 93 4.96 -7.57 -2.83
C GLY A 93 3.56 -7.83 -3.39
N ASP A 94 2.59 -6.96 -3.07
CA ASP A 94 1.24 -7.04 -3.64
C ASP A 94 1.26 -6.78 -5.14
N PHE A 95 2.09 -5.85 -5.59
CA PHE A 95 2.22 -5.50 -6.99
C PHE A 95 2.78 -6.65 -7.85
N ILE A 96 3.83 -7.34 -7.39
CA ILE A 96 4.39 -8.51 -8.09
C ILE A 96 3.34 -9.62 -8.16
N ARG A 97 2.67 -9.92 -7.05
CA ARG A 97 1.56 -10.87 -7.03
C ARG A 97 0.46 -10.50 -8.03
N MET A 98 0.18 -9.20 -8.19
CA MET A 98 -0.77 -8.72 -9.19
C MET A 98 -0.31 -8.93 -10.63
N LEU A 99 0.96 -8.67 -10.92
CA LEU A 99 1.54 -8.95 -12.23
C LEU A 99 1.51 -10.44 -12.55
N GLU A 100 1.86 -11.32 -11.59
CA GLU A 100 1.85 -12.78 -11.79
C GLU A 100 0.49 -13.28 -12.29
N TYR A 101 -0.60 -12.96 -11.58
CA TYR A 101 -1.92 -13.44 -12.00
C TYR A 101 -2.43 -12.74 -13.27
N LYS A 102 -2.12 -11.45 -13.48
CA LYS A 102 -2.58 -10.72 -14.68
C LYS A 102 -1.83 -11.15 -15.93
N CYS A 103 -0.52 -11.33 -15.86
CA CYS A 103 0.26 -11.87 -16.97
C CYS A 103 -0.31 -13.23 -17.39
N LYS A 104 -0.65 -14.09 -16.43
CA LYS A 104 -1.33 -15.37 -16.71
C LYS A 104 -2.69 -15.19 -17.38
N TRP A 105 -3.50 -14.22 -16.96
CA TRP A 105 -4.83 -13.97 -17.55
C TRP A 105 -4.75 -13.44 -18.98
N TYR A 106 -3.81 -12.53 -19.25
CA TYR A 106 -3.69 -11.85 -20.54
C TYR A 106 -2.64 -12.48 -21.47
N GLY A 107 -2.11 -13.65 -21.12
CA GLY A 107 -1.11 -14.36 -21.93
C GLY A 107 0.19 -13.59 -22.12
N ARG A 108 0.63 -12.84 -21.09
CA ARG A 108 1.91 -12.13 -21.07
C ARG A 108 2.96 -12.94 -20.34
N THR A 109 4.23 -12.73 -20.71
CA THR A 109 5.35 -13.38 -20.03
C THR A 109 5.86 -12.47 -18.92
N LEU A 110 5.91 -13.00 -17.69
CA LEU A 110 6.59 -12.38 -16.56
C LEU A 110 7.92 -13.11 -16.35
N ILE A 111 9.03 -12.36 -16.34
CA ILE A 111 10.40 -12.90 -16.18
C ILE A 111 11.05 -12.30 -14.94
#